data_AF-A0A659RYG1-F1
#
_entry.id   AF-A0A659RYG1-F1
#
_cell.length_a   1.000
_cell.length_b   1.000
_cell.length_c   1.000
_cell.angle_alpha   90.00
_cell.angle_beta   90.00
_cell.angle_gamma   90.00
#
_symmetry.space_group_name_H-M   'P 1'
#
loop_
_entity.id
_entity.type
_entity.pdbx_description
1 polymer ?
#
loop_
_entity_poly.entity_id
_entity_poly.type
_entity_poly.pdbx_seq_one_letter_code
_entity_poly.pdbx_strand_id
1 'polypeptide(L)'
;LAVRSVTTPFALAAAEPLGGQPDLVALFVVVTGVFGMAVGDALFLRLSIQEGMAKGAGFGAASHGAGTARSYELGQQEGDVARLVMMLSGVVMVLAAPLVARVMF
;
A
#
# COMPACT_ATOMS: atom_id res chain seq x y z
N LEU A 1 0.84 -15.22 -8.66
CA LEU A 1 1.87 -14.31 -8.11
C LEU A 1 1.49 -12.83 -8.23
N ALA A 2 0.88 -12.38 -9.34
CA ALA A 2 0.50 -10.98 -9.57
C ALA A 2 -0.52 -10.38 -8.56
N VAL A 3 -1.41 -11.18 -7.99
CA VAL A 3 -2.49 -10.71 -7.08
C VAL A 3 -1.96 -10.25 -5.71
N ARG A 4 -0.76 -10.68 -5.30
CA ARG A 4 -0.14 -10.31 -4.02
C ARG A 4 0.28 -8.84 -3.96
N SER A 5 0.60 -8.23 -5.11
CA SER A 5 1.24 -6.91 -5.17
C SER A 5 0.24 -5.77 -5.36
N VAL A 6 -1.04 -6.04 -5.15
CA VAL A 6 -2.14 -5.08 -5.36
C VAL A 6 -2.77 -4.72 -4.02
N THR A 7 -3.16 -3.47 -3.86
CA THR A 7 -3.89 -2.93 -2.70
C THR A 7 -5.19 -3.74 -2.46
N THR A 8 -5.57 -4.02 -1.21
CA THR A 8 -6.67 -4.94 -0.84
C THR A 8 -7.94 -4.85 -1.70
N PRO A 9 -8.52 -3.66 -1.97
CA PRO A 9 -9.75 -3.58 -2.77
C PRO A 9 -9.53 -3.98 -4.24
N PHE A 10 -8.38 -3.66 -4.83
CA PHE A 10 -8.06 -4.02 -6.21
C PHE A 10 -7.64 -5.48 -6.34
N ALA A 11 -6.99 -6.00 -5.31
CA ALA A 11 -6.60 -7.40 -5.23
C ALA A 11 -7.83 -8.32 -5.10
N LEU A 12 -8.83 -7.93 -4.31
CA LEU A 12 -10.15 -8.58 -4.23
C LEU A 12 -10.92 -8.46 -5.56
N ALA A 13 -10.96 -7.29 -6.19
CA ALA A 13 -11.62 -7.09 -7.49
C ALA A 13 -10.95 -7.86 -8.64
N ALA A 14 -9.65 -8.13 -8.54
CA ALA A 14 -8.90 -8.92 -9.51
C ALA A 14 -8.94 -10.43 -9.23
N ALA A 15 -9.22 -10.86 -7.99
CA ALA A 15 -9.17 -12.27 -7.57
C ALA A 15 -10.21 -13.14 -8.26
N GLU A 16 -11.47 -12.69 -8.38
CA GLU A 16 -12.54 -13.42 -9.06
C GLU A 16 -12.23 -13.74 -10.54
N PRO A 17 -11.85 -12.76 -11.39
CA PRO A 17 -11.56 -13.04 -12.80
C PRO A 17 -10.23 -13.78 -13.04
N LEU A 18 -9.29 -13.79 -12.07
CA LEU A 18 -7.99 -14.47 -12.18
C LEU A 18 -7.92 -15.82 -11.44
N GLY A 19 -9.02 -16.29 -10.86
CA GLY A 19 -9.08 -17.57 -10.13
C GLY A 19 -8.31 -17.62 -8.80
N GLY A 20 -8.03 -16.46 -8.20
CA GLY A 20 -7.37 -16.36 -6.90
C GLY A 20 -8.37 -16.41 -5.75
N GLN A 21 -7.99 -17.01 -4.60
CA GLN A 21 -8.83 -16.99 -3.39
C GLN A 21 -8.80 -15.60 -2.75
N PRO A 22 -9.93 -14.86 -2.72
CA PRO A 22 -9.99 -13.49 -2.20
C PRO A 22 -9.52 -13.38 -0.73
N ASP A 23 -9.80 -14.41 0.07
CA ASP A 23 -9.42 -14.47 1.48
C ASP A 23 -7.91 -14.50 1.70
N LEU A 24 -7.17 -15.26 0.89
CA LEU A 24 -5.70 -15.31 0.97
C LEU A 24 -5.08 -13.98 0.57
N VAL A 25 -5.68 -13.32 -0.42
CA VAL A 25 -5.24 -12.01 -0.90
C VAL A 25 -5.42 -10.97 0.20
N ALA A 26 -6.60 -10.90 0.81
CA ALA A 26 -6.85 -10.00 1.93
C ALA A 26 -5.88 -10.26 3.09
N LEU A 27 -5.63 -11.53 3.43
CA LEU A 27 -4.66 -11.91 4.45
C LEU A 27 -3.27 -11.35 4.16
N PHE A 28 -2.73 -11.57 2.96
CA PHE A 28 -1.39 -11.09 2.61
C PHE A 28 -1.31 -9.55 2.62
N VAL A 29 -2.34 -8.84 2.17
CA VAL A 29 -2.32 -7.38 2.19
C VAL A 29 -2.36 -6.85 3.63
N VAL A 30 -3.17 -7.43 4.50
CA VAL A 30 -3.21 -7.03 5.92
C VAL A 30 -1.87 -7.30 6.59
N VAL A 31 -1.30 -8.50 6.41
CA VAL A 31 0.00 -8.87 6.99
C VAL A 31 1.11 -7.93 6.51
N THR A 32 1.19 -7.67 5.21
CA THR A 32 2.21 -6.77 4.65
C THR A 32 2.02 -5.33 5.10
N GLY A 33 0.78 -4.83 5.16
CA GLY A 33 0.46 -3.49 5.65
C GLY A 33 0.84 -3.29 7.12
N VAL A 34 0.47 -4.25 7.99
CA VAL A 34 0.80 -4.20 9.43
C VAL A 34 2.31 -4.34 9.64
N PHE A 35 2.97 -5.22 8.89
CA PHE A 35 4.42 -5.37 8.96
C PHE A 35 5.13 -4.08 8.56
N GLY A 36 4.72 -3.46 7.45
CA GLY A 36 5.29 -2.19 6.99
C GLY A 36 5.05 -1.05 7.99
N MET A 37 3.90 -1.04 8.66
CA MET A 37 3.62 -0.10 9.75
C MET A 37 4.58 -0.30 10.94
N ALA A 38 4.79 -1.55 11.36
CA ALA A 38 5.63 -1.89 12.52
C ALA A 38 7.12 -1.63 12.25
N VAL A 39 7.60 -1.89 11.03
CA VAL A 39 9.03 -1.77 10.68
C VAL A 39 9.37 -0.39 10.12
N GLY A 40 8.39 0.39 9.65
CA GLY A 40 8.61 1.66 8.96
C GLY A 40 9.39 2.68 9.79
N ASP A 41 9.07 2.84 11.08
CA ASP A 41 9.78 3.79 11.95
C ASP A 41 11.27 3.44 12.10
N ALA A 42 11.59 2.14 12.27
CA ALA A 42 12.96 1.67 12.34
C ALA A 42 13.71 1.87 11.01
N LEU A 43 13.03 1.68 9.88
CA LEU A 43 13.58 1.90 8.56
C LEU A 43 13.86 3.39 8.30
N PHE A 44 12.93 4.28 8.66
CA PHE A 44 13.12 5.72 8.55
C PHE A 44 14.27 6.22 9.41
N LEU A 45 14.42 5.68 10.63
CA LEU A 45 15.57 5.97 11.48
C LEU A 45 16.88 5.53 10.82
N ARG A 46 16.93 4.32 10.26
CA ARG A 46 18.12 3.79 9.57
C ARG A 46 18.48 4.58 8.31
N LEU A 47 17.47 5.10 7.61
CA LEU A 47 17.65 5.97 6.44
C LEU A 47 17.82 7.45 6.81
N SER A 48 17.82 7.79 8.11
CA SER A 48 17.91 9.16 8.61
C SER A 48 16.83 10.10 8.06
N ILE A 49 15.64 9.57 7.77
CA ILE A 49 14.47 10.37 7.37
C ILE A 49 13.85 10.94 8.64
N GLN A 50 14.04 12.24 8.84
CA GLN A 50 13.51 12.96 10.00
C GLN A 50 12.25 13.76 9.69
N GLU A 51 12.05 14.15 8.43
CA GLU A 51 10.95 14.99 7.98
C GLU A 51 9.61 14.21 8.00
N GLY A 52 8.58 14.82 8.60
CA GLY A 52 7.29 14.18 8.85
C GLY A 52 6.55 13.84 7.56
N MET A 53 6.50 14.75 6.58
CA MET A 53 5.81 14.51 5.32
C MET A 53 6.46 13.37 4.52
N ALA A 54 7.78 13.22 4.57
CA ALA A 54 8.52 12.13 3.95
C ALA A 54 8.17 10.78 4.59
N LYS A 55 8.02 10.74 5.92
CA LYS A 55 7.52 9.53 6.63
C LYS A 55 6.09 9.21 6.24
N GLY A 56 5.22 10.22 6.19
CA GLY A 56 3.82 10.08 5.74
C GLY A 56 3.74 9.53 4.32
N ALA A 57 4.49 10.11 3.38
CA ALA A 57 4.57 9.63 2.00
C ALA A 57 5.07 8.17 1.93
N GLY A 58 6.12 7.84 2.70
CA GLY A 58 6.67 6.49 2.77
C GLY A 58 5.67 5.47 3.29
N PHE A 59 4.97 5.79 4.38
CA PHE A 59 3.94 4.92 4.95
C PHE A 59 2.73 4.75 4.02
N GLY A 60 2.28 5.83 3.38
CA GLY A 60 1.19 5.80 2.40
C GLY A 60 1.50 4.94 1.18
N ALA A 61 2.74 4.99 0.69
CA ALA A 61 3.21 4.15 -0.42
C ALA A 61 3.39 2.68 -0.03
N ALA A 62 4.05 2.41 1.11
CA ALA A 62 4.50 1.05 1.45
C ALA A 62 3.48 0.22 2.24
N SER A 63 2.76 0.85 3.17
CA SER A 63 1.98 0.14 4.21
C SER A 63 0.48 0.37 4.10
N HIS A 64 0.05 1.06 3.03
CA HIS A 64 -1.35 1.24 2.64
C HIS A 64 -2.18 1.87 3.79
N GLY A 65 -3.38 1.35 4.06
CA GLY A 65 -4.27 1.88 5.09
C GLY A 65 -3.68 1.84 6.50
N ALA A 66 -2.93 0.79 6.84
CA ALA A 66 -2.28 0.67 8.16
C ALA A 66 -1.19 1.74 8.34
N GLY A 67 -0.35 1.95 7.31
CA GLY A 67 0.64 3.04 7.31
C GLY A 67 0.02 4.43 7.36
N THR A 68 -1.10 4.62 6.65
CA THR A 68 -1.83 5.90 6.65
C THR A 68 -2.37 6.21 8.05
N ALA A 69 -2.93 5.21 8.74
CA ALA A 69 -3.37 5.34 10.13
C ALA A 69 -2.21 5.71 11.06
N ARG A 70 -1.06 5.01 10.94
CA ARG A 70 0.16 5.36 11.69
C ARG A 70 0.68 6.76 11.39
N SER A 71 0.52 7.24 10.15
CA SER A 71 0.93 8.58 9.77
C SER A 71 0.09 9.66 10.47
N TYR A 72 -1.21 9.43 10.70
CA TYR A 72 -2.04 10.31 11.51
C TYR A 72 -1.62 10.35 12.99
N GLU A 73 -1.00 9.28 13.50
CA GLU A 73 -0.40 9.28 14.85
C GLU A 73 0.89 10.11 14.91
N LEU A 74 1.60 10.27 13.79
CA LEU A 74 2.76 11.19 13.68
C LEU A 74 2.31 12.65 13.59
N GLY A 75 1.22 12.90 12.85
CA GLY A 75 0.58 14.20 12.77
C GLY A 75 -0.47 14.28 11.66
N GLN A 76 -1.27 15.35 11.70
CA GLN A 76 -2.38 15.52 10.76
C GLN A 76 -1.90 15.68 9.32
N GLN A 77 -0.82 16.46 9.12
CA GLN A 77 -0.28 16.73 7.79
C GLN A 77 0.34 15.47 7.17
N GLU A 78 1.03 14.68 7.97
CA GLU A 78 1.65 13.42 7.58
C GLU A 78 0.62 12.40 7.14
N GLY A 79 -0.49 12.29 7.90
CA GLY A 79 -1.62 11.44 7.52
C GLY A 79 -2.30 11.89 6.23
N ASP A 80 -2.47 13.20 6.01
CA ASP A 80 -3.04 13.72 4.77
C ASP A 80 -2.14 13.44 3.55
N VAL A 81 -0.82 13.59 3.70
CA VAL A 81 0.17 13.22 2.66
C VAL A 81 0.13 11.72 2.40
N ALA A 82 0.13 10.89 3.44
CA ALA A 82 0.05 9.43 3.31
C ALA A 82 -1.20 8.99 2.53
N ARG A 83 -2.35 9.58 2.86
CA ARG A 83 -3.63 9.31 2.19
C ARG A 83 -3.59 9.71 0.72
N LEU A 84 -3.00 10.86 0.40
CA LEU A 84 -2.84 11.33 -0.98
C LEU A 84 -1.98 10.35 -1.80
N VAL A 85 -0.82 9.96 -1.25
CA VAL A 85 0.10 9.02 -1.91
C VAL A 85 -0.56 7.66 -2.12
N MET A 86 -1.29 7.15 -1.13
CA MET A 86 -2.06 5.91 -1.26
C MET A 86 -3.09 6.00 -2.39
N MET A 87 -3.85 7.10 -2.47
CA MET A 87 -4.88 7.29 -3.49
C MET A 87 -4.29 7.35 -4.91
N LEU A 88 -3.20 8.10 -5.08
CA LEU A 88 -2.47 8.18 -6.35
C LEU A 88 -1.92 6.82 -6.77
N SER A 89 -1.34 6.06 -5.83
CA SER A 89 -0.84 4.71 -6.11
C SER A 89 -1.96 3.77 -6.57
N GLY A 90 -3.14 3.87 -5.96
CA GLY A 90 -4.33 3.13 -6.38
C GLY A 90 -4.77 3.47 -7.81
N VAL A 91 -4.82 4.77 -8.15
CA VAL A 91 -5.16 5.22 -9.52
C VAL A 91 -4.17 4.68 -10.55
N VAL A 92 -2.87 4.79 -10.26
CA VAL A 92 -1.82 4.27 -11.15
C VAL A 92 -1.99 2.76 -11.35
N MET A 93 -2.28 2.01 -10.28
CA MET A 93 -2.47 0.57 -10.36
C MET A 93 -3.68 0.18 -11.21
N VAL A 94 -4.80 0.91 -11.10
CA VAL A 94 -6.00 0.68 -11.93
C VAL A 94 -5.71 0.90 -13.40
N LEU A 95 -5.01 1.99 -13.72
CA LEU A 95 -4.65 2.31 -15.11
C LEU A 95 -3.62 1.32 -15.68
N ALA A 96 -2.72 0.80 -14.84
CA ALA A 96 -1.72 -0.18 -15.21
C ALA A 96 -2.28 -1.62 -15.33
N ALA A 97 -3.32 -1.97 -14.59
CA ALA A 97 -3.92 -3.31 -14.58
C ALA A 97 -4.24 -3.88 -15.99
N PRO A 98 -4.91 -3.15 -16.92
CA PRO A 98 -5.19 -3.67 -18.26
C PRO A 98 -3.92 -3.83 -19.12
N LEU A 99 -2.89 -3.02 -18.89
CA LEU A 99 -1.58 -3.16 -19.57
C LEU A 99 -0.87 -4.43 -19.13
N VAL A 100 -0.84 -4.69 -17.82
CA VAL A 100 -0.25 -5.91 -17.26
C VAL A 100 -0.99 -7.15 -17.76
N ALA A 101 -2.32 -7.12 -17.80
CA ALA A 101 -3.12 -8.22 -18.32
C ALA A 101 -2.78 -8.56 -19.78
N ARG A 102 -2.56 -7.56 -20.65
CA ARG A 102 -2.18 -7.78 -22.06
C ARG A 102 -0.75 -8.27 -22.27
N VAL A 103 0.15 -8.10 -21.30
CA VAL A 103 1.54 -8.59 -21.39
C VAL A 103 1.64 -10.03 -20.88
N MET A 104 0.76 -10.43 -19.95
CA MET A 104 0.76 -11.76 -19.34
C MET A 104 -0.13 -12.78 -20.06
N PHE A 105 -1.07 -12.34 -20.90
CA PHE A 105 -1.97 -13.16 -21.72
C PHE A 105 -1.88 -12.76 -23.19
#